data_AF-A0A8H6DFT4-F1
#
_entry.id   AF-A0A8H6DFT4-F1
#
_cell.length_a   1.000
_cell.length_b   1.000
_cell.length_c   1.000
_cell.angle_alpha   90.00
_cell.angle_beta   90.00
_cell.angle_gamma   90.00
#
_symmetry.space_group_name_H-M   'P 1'
#
loop_
_entity.id
_entity.type
_entity.pdbx_description
1 polymer ?
#
loop_
_entity_poly.entity_id
_entity_poly.type
_entity_poly.pdbx_seq_one_letter_code
_entity_poly.pdbx_strand_id
1 'polypeptide(L)'
;MSEQAYFNQVTSESKFNARFYAEDGKPFSQLGDAAASRWDRRHLLACRVVRRPKLERLLPILHSSSDSHLEQSFSTEIRNFIDGPEEDTSSYSEHRLVRMCSFSLCQIWSTLSTFNQRNHSSQEGSEVNHLRTVEDESNNTYKRARRNTAKESFVNSTAIQINSSSPATEQSSQGSSSVGFVDQDSHSTSVLLEDQTVRLAVCIIRHIVLFSLPQDNLPPDYVVQVRDTKSMLRARTSAYDREVTAIDDGGLYLRDNKIGSTQVLKPHVALFEAKGQFQRIENGRPIISDPCLAQMTCEALAARISNRDRDTNRL
;
A
#
# COMPACT_ATOMS: atom_id res chain seq x y z
N MET A 1 -6.97 -8.24 -28.98
CA MET A 1 -5.69 -7.51 -28.79
C MET A 1 -5.58 -7.17 -27.31
N SER A 2 -4.52 -7.58 -26.62
CA SER A 2 -4.34 -7.26 -25.20
C SER A 2 -4.26 -5.74 -25.06
N GLU A 3 -5.21 -5.15 -24.35
CA GLU A 3 -5.16 -3.75 -24.00
C GLU A 3 -3.92 -3.51 -23.12
N GLN A 4 -2.95 -2.79 -23.68
CA GLN A 4 -1.70 -2.47 -22.98
C GLN A 4 -1.99 -1.53 -21.80
N ALA A 5 -1.32 -1.75 -20.67
CA ALA A 5 -1.55 -0.99 -19.45
C ALA A 5 -1.18 0.50 -19.61
N TYR A 6 -2.00 1.38 -19.03
CA TYR A 6 -1.86 2.83 -19.08
C TYR A 6 -0.48 3.28 -18.60
N PHE A 7 0.01 2.65 -17.54
CA PHE A 7 1.31 2.94 -16.93
C PHE A 7 2.48 2.91 -17.92
N ASN A 8 2.45 2.02 -18.92
CA ASN A 8 3.55 1.90 -19.88
C ASN A 8 3.40 2.84 -21.09
N GLN A 9 2.20 3.34 -21.34
CA GLN A 9 1.91 4.12 -22.54
C GLN A 9 1.92 5.62 -22.31
N VAL A 10 1.28 6.11 -21.25
CA VAL A 10 1.00 7.54 -21.08
C VAL A 10 2.17 8.23 -20.39
N THR A 11 3.25 8.42 -21.15
CA THR A 11 4.53 8.96 -20.66
C THR A 11 4.77 10.42 -21.04
N SER A 12 3.87 11.04 -21.79
CA SER A 12 3.95 12.44 -22.21
C SER A 12 2.55 13.02 -22.41
N GLU A 13 2.46 14.34 -22.43
CA GLU A 13 1.20 15.06 -22.65
C GLU A 13 0.59 14.75 -24.02
N SER A 14 1.40 14.66 -25.08
CA SER A 14 0.92 14.28 -26.41
C SER A 14 0.29 12.89 -26.43
N LYS A 15 0.91 11.90 -25.77
CA LYS A 15 0.35 10.55 -25.64
C LYS A 15 -0.91 10.53 -24.79
N PHE A 16 -0.94 11.35 -23.72
CA PHE A 16 -2.14 11.55 -22.92
C PHE A 16 -3.30 12.08 -23.77
N ASN A 17 -3.08 13.17 -24.52
CA ASN A 17 -4.11 13.79 -25.34
C ASN A 17 -4.64 12.82 -26.40
N ALA A 18 -3.76 12.13 -27.11
CA ALA A 18 -4.14 11.11 -28.10
C ALA A 18 -5.04 10.03 -27.47
N ARG A 19 -4.68 9.54 -26.27
CA ARG A 19 -5.45 8.53 -25.55
C ARG A 19 -6.78 9.07 -25.02
N PHE A 20 -6.79 10.30 -24.49
CA PHE A 20 -7.97 10.97 -23.98
C PHE A 20 -9.03 11.13 -25.07
N TYR A 21 -8.64 11.52 -26.29
CA TYR A 21 -9.59 11.59 -27.40
C TYR A 21 -10.02 10.21 -27.91
N ALA A 22 -9.09 9.24 -27.97
CA ALA A 22 -9.41 7.88 -28.43
C ALA A 22 -10.36 7.11 -27.52
N GLU A 23 -10.37 7.42 -26.22
CA GLU A 23 -11.19 6.73 -25.21
C GLU A 23 -12.41 7.56 -24.73
N ASP A 24 -12.80 8.62 -25.45
CA ASP A 24 -13.89 9.54 -25.04
C ASP A 24 -13.71 10.03 -23.59
N GLY A 25 -12.51 10.51 -23.29
CA GLY A 25 -12.09 10.93 -21.97
C GLY A 25 -13.02 12.00 -21.39
N LYS A 26 -13.41 11.82 -20.13
CA LYS A 26 -14.30 12.73 -19.41
C LYS A 26 -13.53 13.53 -18.37
N PRO A 27 -13.89 14.81 -18.13
CA PRO A 27 -13.34 15.57 -17.03
C PRO A 27 -13.80 14.97 -15.69
N PHE A 28 -13.02 15.20 -14.63
CA PHE A 28 -13.29 14.69 -13.29
C PHE A 28 -14.67 15.07 -12.76
N SER A 29 -15.18 16.25 -13.12
CA SER A 29 -16.53 16.71 -12.75
C SER A 29 -17.68 15.88 -13.31
N GLN A 30 -17.45 15.05 -14.33
CA GLN A 30 -18.45 14.17 -14.93
C GLN A 30 -18.38 12.74 -14.43
N LEU A 31 -17.39 12.39 -13.59
CA LEU A 31 -17.33 11.06 -12.97
C LEU A 31 -18.25 11.00 -11.74
N GLY A 32 -18.65 9.80 -11.32
CA GLY A 32 -19.35 9.62 -10.04
C GLY A 32 -18.36 9.64 -8.87
N ASP A 33 -18.85 9.92 -7.66
CA ASP A 33 -18.01 9.77 -6.47
C ASP A 33 -17.73 8.28 -6.22
N ALA A 34 -16.46 7.95 -6.02
CA ALA A 34 -16.00 6.59 -5.85
C ALA A 34 -14.82 6.54 -4.88
N ALA A 35 -14.82 5.53 -4.01
CA ALA A 35 -13.64 5.21 -3.19
C ALA A 35 -12.44 4.88 -4.08
N ALA A 36 -11.23 5.20 -3.62
CA ALA A 36 -9.98 4.93 -4.34
C ALA A 36 -9.90 3.51 -4.90
N SER A 37 -10.34 2.51 -4.11
CA SER A 37 -10.32 1.09 -4.50
C SER A 37 -11.12 0.77 -5.77
N ARG A 38 -12.08 1.63 -6.14
CA ARG A 38 -12.92 1.51 -7.35
C ARG A 38 -12.45 2.37 -8.51
N TRP A 39 -11.37 3.12 -8.34
CA TRP A 39 -10.82 3.92 -9.42
C TRP A 39 -10.20 3.03 -10.50
N ASP A 40 -10.26 3.50 -11.73
CA ASP A 40 -9.85 2.79 -12.94
C ASP A 40 -9.23 3.75 -13.96
N ARG A 41 -9.04 3.29 -15.19
CA ARG A 41 -8.48 4.10 -16.28
C ARG A 41 -9.25 5.41 -16.53
N ARG A 42 -10.58 5.43 -16.38
CA ARG A 42 -11.38 6.65 -16.59
C ARG A 42 -10.99 7.73 -15.59
N HIS A 43 -10.67 7.32 -14.36
CA HIS A 43 -10.20 8.21 -13.31
C HIS A 43 -8.78 8.72 -13.61
N LEU A 44 -7.89 7.89 -14.18
CA LEU A 44 -6.57 8.33 -14.65
C LEU A 44 -6.67 9.40 -15.72
N LEU A 45 -7.55 9.20 -16.70
CA LEU A 45 -7.82 10.18 -17.77
C LEU A 45 -8.40 11.48 -17.20
N ALA A 46 -9.41 11.38 -16.34
CA ALA A 46 -10.06 12.52 -15.72
C ALA A 46 -9.11 13.35 -14.84
N CYS A 47 -8.20 12.68 -14.13
CA CYS A 47 -7.17 13.30 -13.31
C CYS A 47 -5.94 13.77 -14.11
N ARG A 48 -5.94 13.57 -15.44
CA ARG A 48 -4.87 13.95 -16.36
C ARG A 48 -3.50 13.37 -15.96
N VAL A 49 -3.48 12.08 -15.61
CA VAL A 49 -2.28 11.40 -15.12
C VAL A 49 -1.28 11.19 -16.25
N VAL A 50 -0.06 11.69 -16.07
CA VAL A 50 1.06 11.44 -16.99
C VAL A 50 2.21 10.82 -16.21
N ARG A 51 2.65 9.63 -16.63
CA ARG A 51 3.79 8.96 -16.00
C ARG A 51 5.09 9.63 -16.43
N ARG A 52 5.85 10.15 -15.47
CA ARG A 52 7.22 10.59 -15.75
C ARG A 52 8.15 9.38 -15.95
N PRO A 53 9.28 9.55 -16.65
CA PRO A 53 10.34 8.54 -16.66
C PRO A 53 10.82 8.26 -15.23
N LYS A 54 11.29 7.04 -15.00
CA LYS A 54 11.88 6.65 -13.72
C LYS A 54 13.10 7.54 -13.45
N LEU A 55 13.15 8.15 -12.27
CA LEU A 55 14.37 8.83 -11.80
C LEU A 55 15.36 7.75 -11.36
N GLU A 56 16.59 7.81 -11.87
CA GLU A 56 17.51 6.67 -11.78
C GLU A 56 18.26 6.57 -10.46
N ARG A 57 18.38 7.63 -9.66
CA ARG A 57 19.40 7.65 -8.59
C ARG A 57 18.94 8.20 -7.24
N LEU A 58 18.14 9.26 -7.17
CA LEU A 58 17.80 9.90 -5.90
C LEU A 58 16.40 10.52 -5.91
N LEU A 59 15.80 10.60 -4.72
CA LEU A 59 14.57 11.37 -4.52
C LEU A 59 14.87 12.85 -4.75
N PRO A 60 13.99 13.61 -5.44
CA PRO A 60 14.25 15.01 -5.74
C PRO A 60 14.58 15.89 -4.53
N ILE A 61 14.05 15.54 -3.36
CA ILE A 61 14.28 16.27 -2.12
C ILE A 61 15.71 16.11 -1.56
N LEU A 62 16.43 15.09 -2.01
CA LEU A 62 17.80 14.78 -1.59
C LEU A 62 18.84 15.32 -2.60
N HIS A 63 18.41 15.85 -3.75
CA HIS A 63 19.32 16.37 -4.78
C HIS A 63 20.12 17.58 -4.33
N SER A 64 19.56 18.47 -3.50
CA SER A 64 20.25 19.70 -3.05
C SER A 64 21.47 19.44 -2.16
N SER A 65 21.71 18.19 -1.78
CA SER A 65 22.87 17.77 -0.97
C SER A 65 23.86 16.91 -1.76
N SER A 66 23.64 16.73 -3.07
CA SER A 66 24.35 15.74 -3.90
C SER A 66 25.48 16.31 -4.76
N ASP A 67 25.78 17.59 -4.70
CA ASP A 67 26.70 18.25 -5.64
C ASP A 67 28.21 18.01 -5.40
N SER A 68 28.64 16.99 -4.64
CA SER A 68 30.10 16.73 -4.54
C SER A 68 30.59 15.38 -3.98
N HIS A 69 29.75 14.49 -3.44
CA HIS A 69 30.27 13.40 -2.60
C HIS A 69 29.56 12.03 -2.70
N LEU A 70 28.86 11.72 -3.80
CA LEU A 70 28.31 10.35 -4.00
C LEU A 70 29.39 9.27 -4.20
N GLU A 71 30.67 9.66 -4.29
CA GLU A 71 31.81 8.73 -4.23
C GLU A 71 32.32 8.46 -2.80
N GLN A 72 31.65 8.98 -1.76
CA GLN A 72 31.97 8.60 -0.39
C GLN A 72 31.48 7.18 -0.10
N SER A 73 32.39 6.37 0.44
CA SER A 73 32.17 4.98 0.82
C SER A 73 30.89 4.86 1.66
N PHE A 74 30.04 3.90 1.31
CA PHE A 74 28.88 3.55 2.12
C PHE A 74 29.28 3.39 3.60
N SER A 75 28.41 3.85 4.50
CA SER A 75 28.53 3.55 5.93
C SER A 75 28.66 2.06 6.15
N THR A 76 29.24 1.68 7.29
CA THR A 76 29.42 0.26 7.63
C THR A 76 28.06 -0.43 7.72
N GLU A 77 27.02 0.29 8.14
CA GLU A 77 25.64 -0.16 8.22
C GLU A 77 25.07 -0.50 6.86
N ILE A 78 25.23 0.39 5.87
CA ILE A 78 24.77 0.13 4.49
C ILE A 78 25.57 -1.01 3.86
N ARG A 79 26.88 -1.14 4.14
CA ARG A 79 27.69 -2.29 3.69
C ARG A 79 27.16 -3.60 4.29
N ASN A 80 26.97 -3.65 5.60
CA ASN A 80 26.42 -4.83 6.29
C ASN A 80 25.01 -5.19 5.80
N PHE A 81 24.20 -4.19 5.40
CA PHE A 81 22.90 -4.44 4.77
C PHE A 81 23.05 -5.12 3.40
N ILE A 82 23.97 -4.63 2.56
CA ILE A 82 24.22 -5.15 1.21
C ILE A 82 24.85 -6.56 1.28
N ASP A 83 25.84 -6.74 2.15
CA ASP A 83 26.55 -8.01 2.34
C ASP A 83 25.62 -9.08 2.91
N GLY A 84 24.57 -8.67 3.65
CA GLY A 84 23.63 -9.57 4.28
C GLY A 84 24.19 -10.22 5.55
N PRO A 85 23.45 -11.16 6.16
CA PRO A 85 23.93 -11.89 7.32
C PRO A 85 25.08 -12.85 6.95
N GLU A 86 26.08 -12.98 7.81
CA GLU A 86 27.25 -13.84 7.59
C GLU A 86 26.93 -15.36 7.54
N GLU A 87 25.80 -15.76 8.14
CA GLU A 87 25.33 -17.14 8.20
C GLU A 87 23.87 -17.23 7.73
N ASP A 88 23.37 -18.45 7.45
CA ASP A 88 21.94 -18.67 7.22
C ASP A 88 21.13 -18.42 8.50
N THR A 89 20.65 -17.18 8.62
CA THR A 89 19.87 -16.71 9.76
C THR A 89 18.37 -16.98 9.62
N SER A 90 17.94 -17.71 8.57
CA SER A 90 16.52 -17.97 8.29
C SER A 90 15.79 -18.67 9.45
N SER A 91 16.52 -19.42 10.27
CA SER A 91 16.02 -20.15 11.44
C SER A 91 16.14 -19.38 12.75
N TYR A 92 16.78 -18.21 12.77
CA TYR A 92 17.07 -17.50 14.01
C TYR A 92 15.82 -16.77 14.52
N SER A 93 15.62 -16.82 15.84
CA SER A 93 14.58 -16.02 16.50
C SER A 93 14.95 -14.54 16.49
N GLU A 94 13.94 -13.66 16.55
CA GLU A 94 14.13 -12.21 16.67
C GLU A 94 15.11 -11.85 17.79
N HIS A 95 14.99 -12.51 18.95
CA HIS A 95 15.90 -12.31 20.09
C HIS A 95 17.36 -12.61 19.73
N ARG A 96 17.62 -13.68 18.97
CA ARG A 96 18.99 -14.03 18.54
C ARG A 96 19.52 -13.03 17.52
N LEU A 97 18.69 -12.62 16.56
CA LEU A 97 19.04 -11.61 15.55
C LEU A 97 19.45 -10.29 16.20
N VAL A 98 18.63 -9.76 17.13
CA VAL A 98 18.89 -8.48 17.82
C VAL A 98 20.23 -8.46 18.58
N ARG A 99 20.76 -9.62 18.97
CA ARG A 99 22.06 -9.75 19.65
C ARG A 99 23.25 -9.80 18.70
N MET A 100 23.03 -10.01 17.40
CA MET A 100 24.09 -10.23 16.40
C MET A 100 24.35 -9.00 15.52
N CYS A 101 23.36 -8.13 15.32
CA CYS A 101 23.44 -7.00 14.40
C CYS A 101 23.02 -5.66 15.05
N SER A 102 23.15 -4.56 14.31
CA SER A 102 22.57 -3.28 14.71
C SER A 102 21.04 -3.37 14.72
N PHE A 103 20.39 -2.58 15.59
CA PHE A 103 18.94 -2.65 15.80
C PHE A 103 18.13 -2.56 14.49
N SER A 104 18.49 -1.65 13.59
CA SER A 104 17.81 -1.45 12.30
C SER A 104 18.00 -2.63 11.34
N LEU A 105 19.21 -3.22 11.28
CA LEU A 105 19.47 -4.43 10.49
C LEU A 105 18.68 -5.62 11.03
N CYS A 106 18.65 -5.80 12.35
CA CYS A 106 17.95 -6.91 12.96
C CYS A 106 16.44 -6.84 12.74
N GLN A 107 15.85 -5.64 12.70
CA GLN A 107 14.44 -5.47 12.33
C GLN A 107 14.17 -5.90 10.89
N ILE A 108 15.09 -5.64 9.95
CA ILE A 108 14.96 -6.10 8.56
C ILE A 108 14.99 -7.63 8.53
N TRP A 109 16.02 -8.25 9.11
CA TRP A 109 16.17 -9.70 9.09
C TRP A 109 15.04 -10.42 9.81
N SER A 110 14.60 -9.91 10.95
CA SER A 110 13.45 -10.47 11.66
C SER A 110 12.15 -10.33 10.87
N THR A 111 11.99 -9.27 10.07
CA THR A 111 10.80 -9.14 9.22
C THR A 111 10.90 -10.07 8.02
N LEU A 112 12.09 -10.21 7.42
CA LEU A 112 12.32 -11.12 6.29
C LEU A 112 12.10 -12.59 6.67
N SER A 113 12.54 -13.02 7.85
CA SER A 113 12.38 -14.40 8.31
C SER A 113 10.90 -14.82 8.42
N THR A 114 9.98 -13.89 8.69
CA THR A 114 8.54 -14.18 8.70
C THR A 114 8.00 -14.61 7.34
N PHE A 115 8.59 -14.15 6.23
CA PHE A 115 8.24 -14.61 4.89
C PHE A 115 8.77 -16.02 4.61
N ASN A 116 9.99 -16.33 5.10
CA ASN A 116 10.61 -17.64 4.91
C ASN A 116 9.87 -18.74 5.69
N GLN A 117 9.49 -18.49 6.94
CA GLN A 117 8.77 -19.46 7.77
C GLN A 117 7.42 -19.86 7.16
N ARG A 118 6.73 -18.92 6.49
CA ARG A 118 5.44 -19.18 5.84
C ARG A 118 5.55 -20.03 4.58
N ASN A 119 6.65 -19.90 3.84
CA ASN A 119 6.93 -20.76 2.68
C ASN A 119 7.16 -22.21 3.11
N HIS A 120 7.86 -22.43 4.23
CA HIS A 120 8.06 -23.76 4.79
C HIS A 120 6.76 -24.38 5.34
N SER A 121 5.95 -23.61 6.08
CA SER A 121 4.66 -24.11 6.58
C SER A 121 3.65 -24.45 5.48
N SER A 122 3.77 -23.80 4.31
CA SER A 122 2.90 -24.06 3.15
C SER A 122 3.34 -25.29 2.34
N GLN A 123 4.61 -25.73 2.47
CA GLN A 123 5.11 -26.95 1.83
C GLN A 123 4.94 -28.21 2.71
N GLU A 124 4.91 -28.08 4.04
CA GLU A 124 4.74 -29.21 4.96
C GLU A 124 3.27 -29.63 5.20
N GLY A 125 2.31 -28.91 4.61
CA GLY A 125 0.87 -29.15 4.78
C GLY A 125 0.28 -30.38 4.08
N SER A 126 1.08 -31.22 3.40
CA SER A 126 0.59 -32.41 2.69
C SER A 126 0.83 -33.75 3.39
N GLU A 127 1.56 -33.84 4.51
CA GLU A 127 1.89 -35.16 5.11
C GLU A 127 1.83 -35.28 6.65
N VAL A 128 1.10 -34.43 7.37
CA VAL A 128 0.87 -34.66 8.82
C VAL A 128 -0.60 -34.60 9.19
N ASN A 129 -1.39 -35.49 8.56
CA ASN A 129 -2.61 -36.00 9.15
C ASN A 129 -2.28 -37.32 9.87
N HIS A 130 -1.81 -37.23 11.11
CA HIS A 130 -2.15 -38.16 12.19
C HIS A 130 -1.33 -37.84 13.45
N LEU A 131 -2.03 -37.76 14.59
CA LEU A 131 -1.54 -37.65 15.96
C LEU A 131 -1.29 -36.23 16.49
N ARG A 132 -2.37 -35.58 16.90
CA ARG A 132 -2.49 -34.99 18.25
C ARG A 132 -3.95 -34.66 18.57
N THR A 133 -4.67 -35.70 18.98
CA THR A 133 -5.88 -35.57 19.78
C THR A 133 -5.43 -35.39 21.23
N VAL A 134 -5.31 -34.15 21.68
CA VAL A 134 -5.44 -33.82 23.10
C VAL A 134 -6.24 -32.53 23.16
N GLU A 135 -7.42 -32.67 23.73
CA GLU A 135 -8.34 -31.60 24.10
C GLU A 135 -7.58 -30.55 24.92
N ASP A 136 -7.58 -29.29 24.47
CA ASP A 136 -7.38 -28.17 25.39
C ASP A 136 -8.22 -26.98 24.92
N GLU A 137 -9.34 -26.79 25.63
CA GLU A 137 -10.19 -25.61 25.57
C GLU A 137 -9.41 -24.40 26.09
N SER A 138 -8.73 -23.67 25.22
CA SER A 138 -8.35 -22.29 25.52
C SER A 138 -8.37 -21.42 24.27
N ASN A 139 -9.59 -21.22 23.76
CA ASN A 139 -9.89 -20.29 22.69
C ASN A 139 -9.82 -18.85 23.22
N ASN A 140 -8.61 -18.31 23.38
CA ASN A 140 -8.39 -16.94 23.87
C ASN A 140 -7.94 -16.00 22.73
N THR A 141 -8.80 -15.83 21.73
CA THR A 141 -8.80 -14.61 20.92
C THR A 141 -9.69 -13.59 21.62
N TYR A 142 -9.11 -12.49 22.09
CA TYR A 142 -9.83 -11.36 22.66
C TYR A 142 -10.75 -10.72 21.60
N LYS A 143 -11.92 -11.32 21.40
CA LYS A 143 -13.05 -10.73 20.68
C LYS A 143 -13.54 -9.55 21.52
N ARG A 144 -13.51 -8.34 20.95
CA ARG A 144 -14.21 -7.19 21.56
C ARG A 144 -15.66 -7.57 21.78
N ALA A 145 -16.14 -7.43 23.01
CA ALA A 145 -17.53 -7.60 23.38
C ALA A 145 -18.40 -6.67 22.52
N ARG A 146 -19.23 -7.26 21.66
CA ARG A 146 -20.23 -6.52 20.89
C ARG A 146 -21.32 -6.10 21.86
N ARG A 147 -21.43 -4.79 22.15
CA ARG A 147 -22.58 -4.25 22.89
C ARG A 147 -23.83 -4.50 22.06
N ASN A 148 -24.69 -5.42 22.52
CA ASN A 148 -26.05 -5.56 22.02
C ASN A 148 -26.85 -4.33 22.44
N THR A 149 -27.03 -3.37 21.55
CA THR A 149 -28.13 -2.41 21.66
C THR A 149 -29.41 -3.15 21.26
N ALA A 150 -30.20 -3.55 22.25
CA ALA A 150 -31.55 -4.01 22.03
C ALA A 150 -32.36 -2.85 21.41
N LYS A 151 -32.83 -3.02 20.16
CA LYS A 151 -33.86 -2.18 19.57
C LYS A 151 -35.18 -2.94 19.70
N GLU A 152 -36.02 -2.52 20.64
CA GLU A 152 -37.37 -3.04 20.87
C GLU A 152 -38.30 -2.65 19.72
N SER A 153 -38.12 -3.26 18.54
CA SER A 153 -39.06 -3.25 17.40
C SER A 153 -38.54 -3.99 16.16
N PHE A 154 -37.41 -4.71 16.25
CA PHE A 154 -36.89 -5.46 15.11
C PHE A 154 -37.60 -6.82 14.97
N VAL A 155 -38.47 -6.95 13.97
CA VAL A 155 -39.12 -8.21 13.59
C VAL A 155 -38.11 -9.08 12.83
N ASN A 156 -37.90 -10.30 13.31
CA ASN A 156 -36.97 -11.26 12.72
C ASN A 156 -37.50 -11.78 11.37
N SER A 157 -36.74 -11.55 10.29
CA SER A 157 -37.11 -11.93 8.92
C SER A 157 -37.27 -13.43 8.68
N THR A 158 -36.89 -14.30 9.63
CA THR A 158 -37.12 -15.75 9.54
C THR A 158 -38.57 -16.16 9.83
N ALA A 159 -39.44 -15.22 10.25
CA ALA A 159 -40.86 -15.47 10.52
C ALA A 159 -41.79 -15.09 9.35
N ILE A 160 -41.24 -14.62 8.22
CA ILE A 160 -42.04 -14.25 7.05
C ILE A 160 -42.28 -15.50 6.18
N GLN A 161 -43.43 -16.16 6.35
CA GLN A 161 -43.94 -17.15 5.39
C GLN A 161 -44.64 -16.41 4.24
N ILE A 162 -44.03 -16.41 3.05
CA ILE A 162 -44.70 -16.03 1.80
C ILE A 162 -45.03 -17.32 1.07
N ASN A 163 -46.28 -17.77 1.20
CA ASN A 163 -46.81 -18.87 0.41
C ASN A 163 -47.57 -18.31 -0.80
N SER A 164 -47.47 -19.05 -1.91
CA SER A 164 -48.27 -18.98 -3.16
C SER A 164 -47.91 -17.92 -4.22
N SER A 165 -47.32 -18.38 -5.32
CA SER A 165 -48.02 -18.66 -6.59
C SER A 165 -47.04 -18.65 -7.76
N SER A 166 -46.88 -19.80 -8.43
CA SER A 166 -46.20 -19.88 -9.73
C SER A 166 -47.14 -19.43 -10.86
N PRO A 167 -46.62 -18.76 -11.89
CA PRO A 167 -46.99 -19.12 -13.25
C PRO A 167 -45.76 -19.47 -14.08
N ALA A 168 -45.87 -20.59 -14.79
CA ALA A 168 -45.00 -20.96 -15.88
C ALA A 168 -45.28 -20.06 -17.09
N THR A 169 -44.24 -19.56 -17.76
CA THR A 169 -43.97 -19.75 -19.20
C THR A 169 -42.78 -18.89 -19.66
N GLU A 170 -41.80 -19.60 -20.23
CA GLU A 170 -41.07 -19.32 -21.47
C GLU A 170 -40.18 -18.07 -21.67
N GLN A 171 -38.92 -18.40 -22.03
CA GLN A 171 -37.98 -17.71 -22.93
C GLN A 171 -37.38 -16.38 -22.46
N SER A 172 -36.10 -16.41 -22.06
CA SER A 172 -34.99 -15.81 -22.81
C SER A 172 -33.73 -15.66 -21.94
N SER A 173 -32.59 -15.75 -22.61
CA SER A 173 -31.19 -15.66 -22.18
C SER A 173 -30.84 -14.62 -21.12
N GLN A 174 -30.18 -15.06 -20.03
CA GLN A 174 -29.12 -14.33 -19.30
C GLN A 174 -28.19 -15.40 -18.69
N GLY A 175 -26.95 -15.54 -19.15
CA GLY A 175 -25.88 -14.63 -18.78
C GLY A 175 -25.40 -14.96 -17.38
N SER A 176 -24.62 -16.04 -17.24
CA SER A 176 -23.98 -16.45 -15.99
C SER A 176 -22.95 -15.40 -15.57
N SER A 177 -23.39 -14.30 -14.95
CA SER A 177 -22.53 -13.43 -14.16
C SER A 177 -22.26 -14.12 -12.83
N SER A 178 -21.20 -14.94 -12.83
CA SER A 178 -20.59 -15.45 -11.62
C SER A 178 -20.08 -14.26 -10.80
N VAL A 179 -20.92 -13.78 -9.88
CA VAL A 179 -20.47 -13.01 -8.71
C VAL A 179 -19.59 -13.96 -7.92
N GLY A 180 -18.28 -13.88 -8.18
CA GLY A 180 -17.28 -14.68 -7.51
C GLY A 180 -17.38 -14.46 -6.01
N PHE A 181 -17.79 -15.50 -5.30
CA PHE A 181 -17.67 -15.59 -3.85
C PHE A 181 -16.18 -15.45 -3.53
N VAL A 182 -15.79 -14.34 -2.93
CA VAL A 182 -14.43 -14.20 -2.42
C VAL A 182 -14.41 -14.76 -1.01
N ASP A 183 -13.71 -15.87 -0.87
CA ASP A 183 -13.46 -16.53 0.40
C ASP A 183 -12.81 -15.55 1.40
N GLN A 184 -13.37 -15.51 2.61
CA GLN A 184 -12.96 -14.60 3.69
C GLN A 184 -11.52 -14.91 4.16
N ASP A 185 -11.09 -16.17 4.06
CA ASP A 185 -9.74 -16.59 4.44
C ASP A 185 -8.70 -16.14 3.40
N SER A 186 -9.07 -16.18 2.12
CA SER A 186 -8.28 -15.61 1.01
C SER A 186 -8.12 -14.09 1.15
N HIS A 187 -9.17 -13.37 1.51
CA HIS A 187 -9.12 -11.92 1.74
C HIS A 187 -8.26 -11.55 2.96
N SER A 188 -8.42 -12.24 4.09
CA SER A 188 -7.62 -11.98 5.28
C SER A 188 -6.14 -12.29 5.08
N THR A 189 -5.82 -13.34 4.32
CA THR A 189 -4.45 -13.68 3.94
C THR A 189 -3.82 -12.59 3.07
N SER A 190 -4.56 -12.08 2.09
CA SER A 190 -4.07 -10.99 1.22
C SER A 190 -3.75 -9.73 2.02
N VAL A 191 -4.61 -9.33 2.96
CA VAL A 191 -4.38 -8.16 3.82
C VAL A 191 -3.15 -8.35 4.72
N LEU A 192 -2.96 -9.56 5.27
CA LEU A 192 -1.78 -9.88 6.06
C LEU A 192 -0.48 -9.78 5.25
N LEU A 193 -0.49 -10.24 4.00
CA LEU A 193 0.68 -10.14 3.12
C LEU A 193 0.98 -8.70 2.72
N GLU A 194 -0.04 -7.89 2.50
CA GLU A 194 0.11 -6.44 2.26
C GLU A 194 0.81 -5.78 3.45
N ASP A 195 0.29 -5.97 4.66
CA ASP A 195 0.85 -5.37 5.87
C ASP A 195 2.28 -5.85 6.17
N GLN A 196 2.56 -7.14 5.96
CA GLN A 196 3.91 -7.69 6.09
C GLN A 196 4.87 -7.08 5.05
N THR A 197 4.40 -6.89 3.80
CA THR A 197 5.19 -6.29 2.73
C THR A 197 5.51 -4.82 3.03
N VAL A 198 4.51 -4.05 3.48
CA VAL A 198 4.71 -2.67 3.95
C VAL A 198 5.71 -2.63 5.08
N ARG A 199 5.58 -3.52 6.08
CA ARG A 199 6.52 -3.59 7.22
C ARG A 199 7.95 -3.85 6.76
N LEU A 200 8.16 -4.81 5.86
CA LEU A 200 9.49 -5.10 5.31
C LEU A 200 10.06 -3.89 4.57
N ALA A 201 9.28 -3.28 3.69
CA ALA A 201 9.68 -2.09 2.95
C ALA A 201 10.02 -0.93 3.89
N VAL A 202 9.21 -0.70 4.92
CA VAL A 202 9.45 0.31 5.97
C VAL A 202 10.77 0.06 6.69
N CYS A 203 11.05 -1.16 7.12
CA CYS A 203 12.31 -1.50 7.80
C CYS A 203 13.52 -1.24 6.90
N ILE A 204 13.48 -1.69 5.65
CA ILE A 204 14.55 -1.49 4.66
C ILE A 204 14.75 -0.01 4.37
N ILE A 205 13.69 0.70 4.01
CA ILE A 205 13.77 2.12 3.66
C ILE A 205 14.22 2.93 4.86
N ARG A 206 13.75 2.63 6.07
CA ARG A 206 14.20 3.30 7.31
C ARG A 206 15.70 3.14 7.52
N HIS A 207 16.22 1.93 7.36
CA HIS A 207 17.65 1.69 7.46
C HIS A 207 18.42 2.50 6.41
N ILE A 208 18.02 2.43 5.14
CA ILE A 208 18.65 3.20 4.06
C ILE A 208 18.63 4.70 4.36
N VAL A 209 17.47 5.24 4.74
CA VAL A 209 17.27 6.66 5.02
C VAL A 209 18.12 7.14 6.20
N LEU A 210 18.31 6.32 7.24
CA LEU A 210 19.13 6.66 8.40
C LEU A 210 20.63 6.68 8.10
N PHE A 211 21.13 5.75 7.30
CA PHE A 211 22.57 5.52 7.09
C PHE A 211 23.06 5.92 5.69
N SER A 212 22.23 6.60 4.89
CA SER A 212 22.63 7.18 3.60
C SER A 212 22.83 8.68 3.70
N LEU A 213 23.80 9.18 2.95
CA LEU A 213 23.97 10.62 2.74
C LEU A 213 22.68 11.25 2.18
N PRO A 214 22.32 12.48 2.60
CA PRO A 214 23.07 13.37 3.50
C PRO A 214 22.78 13.15 5.01
N GLN A 215 21.91 12.20 5.36
CA GLN A 215 21.43 12.05 6.74
C GLN A 215 22.42 11.34 7.67
N ASP A 216 23.39 10.65 7.10
CA ASP A 216 24.48 9.96 7.79
C ASP A 216 25.61 10.91 8.27
N ASN A 217 25.52 12.21 7.96
CA ASN A 217 26.47 13.24 8.40
C ASN A 217 25.99 14.00 9.66
N LEU A 218 26.76 15.02 10.10
CA LEU A 218 26.36 15.97 11.15
C LEU A 218 24.88 16.34 11.03
N PRO A 219 24.14 16.45 12.16
CA PRO A 219 22.68 16.51 12.17
C PRO A 219 22.19 17.59 11.20
N PRO A 220 21.63 17.22 10.04
CA PRO A 220 21.25 18.20 9.05
C PRO A 220 20.08 19.02 9.60
N ASP A 221 19.90 20.26 9.13
CA ASP A 221 18.77 21.11 9.54
C ASP A 221 17.41 20.46 9.24
N TYR A 222 17.38 19.57 8.25
CA TYR A 222 16.18 18.86 7.81
C TYR A 222 16.48 17.38 7.60
N VAL A 223 15.55 16.53 8.02
CA VAL A 223 15.67 15.07 7.87
C VAL A 223 14.46 14.50 7.15
N VAL A 224 14.71 13.52 6.30
CA VAL A 224 13.66 12.69 5.69
C VAL A 224 13.43 11.51 6.62
N GLN A 225 12.20 11.33 7.07
CA GLN A 225 11.82 10.24 7.96
C GLN A 225 10.76 9.34 7.34
N VAL A 226 10.79 8.08 7.76
CA VAL A 226 9.78 7.10 7.38
C VAL A 226 8.55 7.28 8.26
N ARG A 227 7.38 7.36 7.62
CA ARG A 227 6.06 7.26 8.22
C ARG A 227 5.54 5.84 7.96
N ASP A 228 5.25 5.11 9.02
CA ASP A 228 4.81 3.71 8.99
C ASP A 228 3.41 3.52 9.58
N THR A 229 2.65 4.62 9.66
CA THR A 229 1.29 4.61 10.18
C THR A 229 0.29 4.70 9.05
N LYS A 230 -0.61 3.71 8.97
CA LYS A 230 -1.77 3.77 8.09
C LYS A 230 -2.67 4.93 8.50
N SER A 231 -3.01 5.80 7.57
CA SER A 231 -3.87 6.94 7.83
C SER A 231 -4.88 7.15 6.71
N MET A 232 -6.08 7.58 7.06
CA MET A 232 -7.10 7.91 6.07
C MET A 232 -6.90 9.37 5.64
N LEU A 233 -6.61 9.58 4.35
CA LEU A 233 -6.58 10.88 3.73
C LEU A 233 -7.99 11.25 3.26
N ARG A 234 -8.43 12.46 3.61
CA ARG A 234 -9.69 13.04 3.13
C ARG A 234 -9.42 14.46 2.69
N ALA A 235 -9.80 14.78 1.46
CA ALA A 235 -9.59 16.09 0.89
C ALA A 235 -10.76 16.50 0.01
N ARG A 236 -11.04 17.80 -0.08
CA ARG A 236 -12.09 18.33 -0.96
C ARG A 236 -11.47 19.08 -2.14
N THR A 237 -11.92 18.77 -3.34
CA THR A 237 -11.46 19.46 -4.55
C THR A 237 -12.01 20.88 -4.61
N SER A 238 -11.16 21.88 -4.86
CA SER A 238 -11.55 23.29 -4.82
C SER A 238 -12.56 23.70 -5.91
N ALA A 239 -12.56 23.03 -7.06
CA ALA A 239 -13.38 23.40 -8.20
C ALA A 239 -14.82 22.84 -8.17
N TYR A 240 -15.04 21.72 -7.46
CA TYR A 240 -16.32 20.99 -7.52
C TYR A 240 -16.79 20.45 -6.15
N ASP A 241 -16.12 20.83 -5.06
CA ASP A 241 -16.39 20.39 -3.68
C ASP A 241 -16.54 18.86 -3.51
N ARG A 242 -15.86 18.09 -4.37
CA ARG A 242 -15.88 16.62 -4.29
C ARG A 242 -14.90 16.13 -3.25
N GLU A 243 -15.35 15.20 -2.44
CA GLU A 243 -14.51 14.51 -1.46
C GLU A 243 -13.71 13.39 -2.15
N VAL A 244 -12.40 13.43 -1.95
CA VAL A 244 -11.46 12.37 -2.33
C VAL A 244 -11.00 11.71 -1.06
N THR A 245 -11.21 10.40 -0.97
CA THR A 245 -10.82 9.59 0.19
C THR A 245 -9.90 8.45 -0.22
N ALA A 246 -8.85 8.26 0.56
CA ALA A 246 -7.80 7.28 0.31
C ALA A 246 -7.21 6.77 1.63
N ILE A 247 -6.63 5.56 1.60
CA ILE A 247 -5.84 5.03 2.71
C ILE A 247 -4.38 5.18 2.31
N ASP A 248 -3.61 5.81 3.17
CA ASP A 248 -2.19 6.01 3.02
C ASP A 248 -1.47 5.00 3.90
N ASP A 249 -0.79 4.03 3.28
CA ASP A 249 -0.08 2.94 3.96
C ASP A 249 1.24 3.37 4.61
N GLY A 250 1.67 4.62 4.41
CA GLY A 250 2.94 5.13 4.89
C GLY A 250 3.72 5.84 3.80
N GLY A 251 4.98 6.15 4.08
CA GLY A 251 5.85 6.79 3.13
C GLY A 251 6.99 7.54 3.76
N LEU A 252 7.39 8.62 3.09
CA LEU A 252 8.44 9.52 3.54
C LEU A 252 7.88 10.91 3.79
N TYR A 253 8.40 11.59 4.82
CA TYR A 253 8.09 12.97 5.12
C TYR A 253 9.37 13.76 5.45
N LEU A 254 9.32 15.08 5.25
CA LEU A 254 10.40 15.99 5.60
C LEU A 254 10.03 16.74 6.89
N ARG A 255 10.94 16.75 7.86
CA ARG A 255 10.79 17.55 9.09
C ARG A 255 12.01 18.42 9.36
N ASP A 256 11.78 19.46 10.13
CA ASP A 256 12.83 20.23 10.78
C ASP A 256 13.49 19.37 11.87
N ASN A 257 14.82 19.46 11.95
CA ASN A 257 15.65 18.68 12.87
C ASN A 257 16.37 19.57 13.90
N LYS A 258 16.06 20.88 13.93
CA LYS A 258 16.54 21.78 14.99
C LYS A 258 16.08 21.28 16.35
N ILE A 259 16.96 21.43 17.36
CA ILE A 259 16.67 21.03 18.73
C ILE A 259 15.37 21.70 19.20
N GLY A 260 14.43 20.89 19.70
CA GLY A 260 13.13 21.36 20.18
C GLY A 260 12.06 21.56 19.08
N SER A 261 12.41 21.42 17.80
CA SER A 261 11.44 21.51 16.71
C SER A 261 10.68 20.21 16.54
N THR A 262 9.35 20.29 16.46
CA THR A 262 8.46 19.19 16.06
C THR A 262 7.82 19.46 14.70
N GLN A 263 8.35 20.41 13.94
CA GLN A 263 7.71 20.91 12.74
C GLN A 263 7.88 19.93 11.57
N VAL A 264 6.75 19.45 11.04
CA VAL A 264 6.70 18.77 9.74
C VAL A 264 6.61 19.81 8.63
N LEU A 265 7.60 19.80 7.73
CA LEU A 265 7.73 20.72 6.61
C LEU A 265 6.99 20.20 5.37
N LYS A 266 7.16 18.91 5.07
CA LYS A 266 6.42 18.24 3.98
C LYS A 266 5.93 16.88 4.49
N PRO A 267 4.63 16.75 4.82
CA PRO A 267 4.09 15.51 5.38
C PRO A 267 4.07 14.34 4.38
N HIS A 268 4.14 14.62 3.08
CA HIS A 268 4.13 13.63 2.01
C HIS A 268 5.23 13.96 0.99
N VAL A 269 6.36 13.25 1.05
CA VAL A 269 7.48 13.32 0.10
C VAL A 269 7.42 12.12 -0.86
N ALA A 270 7.14 10.94 -0.31
CA ALA A 270 6.84 9.72 -1.05
C ALA A 270 5.72 8.98 -0.32
N LEU A 271 4.94 8.19 -1.05
CA LEU A 271 3.90 7.31 -0.51
C LEU A 271 4.31 5.87 -0.77
N PHE A 272 4.00 4.99 0.19
CA PHE A 272 4.14 3.56 0.00
C PHE A 272 2.80 2.98 -0.41
N GLU A 273 2.85 2.07 -1.38
CA GLU A 273 1.70 1.30 -1.82
C GLU A 273 2.14 -0.15 -1.93
N ALA A 274 1.45 -1.03 -1.21
CA ALA A 274 1.66 -2.47 -1.32
C ALA A 274 0.39 -3.15 -1.83
N LYS A 275 0.57 -4.27 -2.53
CA LYS A 275 -0.53 -5.12 -2.98
C LYS A 275 -0.21 -6.56 -2.62
N GLY A 276 -1.23 -7.31 -2.22
CA GLY A 276 -1.07 -8.69 -1.77
C GLY A 276 -0.60 -9.62 -2.89
N GLN A 277 -0.87 -9.24 -4.14
CA GLN A 277 -0.37 -9.94 -5.32
C GLN A 277 -0.30 -9.00 -6.52
N PHE A 278 0.66 -9.27 -7.41
CA PHE A 278 0.68 -8.65 -8.73
C PHE A 278 -0.41 -9.28 -9.61
N GLN A 279 -1.29 -8.45 -10.16
CA GLN A 279 -2.38 -8.93 -11.04
C GLN A 279 -1.87 -9.36 -12.42
N ARG A 280 -0.72 -8.83 -12.86
CA ARG A 280 -0.16 -9.07 -14.19
C ARG A 280 1.37 -9.05 -14.14
N ILE A 281 1.98 -10.09 -14.69
CA ILE A 281 3.43 -10.21 -14.87
C ILE A 281 3.68 -10.46 -16.35
N GLU A 282 4.53 -9.67 -16.99
CA GLU A 282 4.94 -9.85 -18.37
C GLU A 282 6.46 -9.91 -18.46
N ASN A 283 6.99 -10.91 -19.16
CA ASN A 283 8.43 -11.11 -19.32
C ASN A 283 9.18 -11.10 -17.97
N GLY A 284 8.60 -11.74 -16.96
CA GLY A 284 9.16 -11.79 -15.60
C GLY A 284 9.12 -10.45 -14.84
N ARG A 285 8.43 -9.42 -15.36
CA ARG A 285 8.30 -8.12 -14.69
C ARG A 285 6.85 -7.84 -14.32
N PRO A 286 6.57 -7.40 -13.08
CA PRO A 286 5.22 -7.00 -12.71
C PRO A 286 4.80 -5.75 -13.48
N ILE A 287 3.54 -5.71 -13.90
CA ILE A 287 2.92 -4.55 -14.54
C ILE A 287 1.92 -3.94 -13.59
N ILE A 288 2.04 -2.63 -13.39
CA ILE A 288 1.05 -1.85 -12.65
C ILE A 288 -0.22 -1.77 -13.50
N SER A 289 -1.29 -2.39 -13.01
CA SER A 289 -2.60 -2.34 -13.65
C SER A 289 -3.22 -0.95 -13.53
N ASP A 290 -4.16 -0.62 -14.43
CA ASP A 290 -4.82 0.69 -14.39
C ASP A 290 -5.56 0.95 -13.07
N PRO A 291 -6.29 -0.03 -12.48
CA PRO A 291 -6.90 0.18 -11.17
C PRO A 291 -5.87 0.45 -10.06
N CYS A 292 -4.72 -0.25 -10.07
CA CYS A 292 -3.66 -0.01 -9.10
C CYS A 292 -3.06 1.39 -9.26
N LEU A 293 -2.73 1.80 -10.48
CA LEU A 293 -2.25 3.15 -10.74
C LEU A 293 -3.29 4.22 -10.37
N ALA A 294 -4.58 3.93 -10.55
CA ALA A 294 -5.65 4.85 -10.22
C ALA A 294 -5.84 5.00 -8.70
N GLN A 295 -5.68 3.91 -7.94
CA GLN A 295 -5.63 3.94 -6.47
C GLN A 295 -4.47 4.83 -5.98
N MET A 296 -3.25 4.56 -6.45
CA MET A 296 -2.07 5.38 -6.15
C MET A 296 -2.27 6.86 -6.53
N THR A 297 -2.96 7.12 -7.65
CA THR A 297 -3.28 8.48 -8.08
C THR A 297 -4.24 9.16 -7.11
N CYS A 298 -5.27 8.45 -6.62
CA CYS A 298 -6.22 8.96 -5.65
C CYS A 298 -5.53 9.36 -4.35
N GLU A 299 -4.66 8.50 -3.82
CA GLU A 299 -3.83 8.78 -2.64
C GLU A 299 -2.94 10.01 -2.84
N ALA A 300 -2.19 10.05 -3.94
CA ALA A 300 -1.33 11.19 -4.25
C ALA A 300 -2.13 12.49 -4.41
N LEU A 301 -3.33 12.43 -4.99
CA LEU A 301 -4.23 13.59 -5.11
C LEU A 301 -4.73 14.05 -3.73
N ALA A 302 -5.22 13.12 -2.91
CA ALA A 302 -5.71 13.42 -1.56
C ALA A 302 -4.61 14.02 -0.69
N ALA A 303 -3.39 13.45 -0.73
CA ALA A 303 -2.21 13.97 -0.03
C ALA A 303 -1.87 15.39 -0.50
N ARG A 304 -1.86 15.63 -1.82
CA ARG A 304 -1.54 16.94 -2.39
C ARG A 304 -2.54 18.02 -1.99
N ILE A 305 -3.83 17.72 -2.02
CA ILE A 305 -4.88 18.69 -1.65
C ILE A 305 -4.80 18.97 -0.14
N SER A 306 -4.69 17.92 0.68
CA SER A 306 -4.57 18.06 2.15
C SER A 306 -3.36 18.91 2.57
N ASN A 307 -2.26 18.85 1.80
CA ASN A 307 -1.07 19.68 2.06
C ASN A 307 -1.32 21.15 1.73
N ARG A 308 -2.03 21.46 0.64
CA ARG A 308 -2.37 22.85 0.27
C ARG A 308 -3.24 23.51 1.34
N ASP A 309 -4.20 22.78 1.88
CA ASP A 309 -5.06 23.28 2.96
C ASP A 309 -4.26 23.58 4.25
N ARG A 310 -3.13 22.90 4.46
CA ARG A 310 -2.22 23.21 5.57
C ARG A 310 -1.35 24.43 5.31
N ASP A 311 -0.91 24.61 4.07
CA ASP A 311 -0.08 25.76 3.68
C ASP A 311 -0.89 27.06 3.64
N THR A 312 -2.17 27.01 3.24
CA THR A 312 -3.07 28.19 3.29
C THR A 312 -3.47 28.58 4.71
N ASN A 313 -3.47 27.66 5.66
CA ASN A 313 -3.72 27.93 7.08
C ASN A 313 -2.45 28.32 7.88
N ARG A 314 -1.30 28.49 7.21
CA ARG A 314 0.00 28.84 7.81
C ARG A 314 0.50 30.24 7.38
N LEU A 315 -0.31 31.02 6.67
CA LEU A 315 -0.13 32.45 6.37
C LEU A 315 -1.15 33.28 7.14
#